data_AF-A0A094AFM0-F1
#
_entry.id   AF-A0A094AFM0-F1
#
_cell.length_a   1.000
_cell.length_b   1.000
_cell.length_c   1.000
_cell.angle_alpha   90.00
_cell.angle_beta   90.00
_cell.angle_gamma   90.00
#
_symmetry.space_group_name_H-M   'P 1'
#
loop_
_entity.id
_entity.type
_entity.pdbx_description
1 polymer ?
#
loop_
_entity_poly.entity_id
_entity_poly.type
_entity_poly.pdbx_seq_one_letter_code
_entity_poly.pdbx_strand_id
1 'polypeptide(L)' 'MAKPTVCVFCGASPGKSPAHLAAARALATYFHNHGISLVYGGGTTGLMGE' A
#
# COMPACT_ATOMS: atom_id res chain seq x y z
N MET A 1 5.80 21.41 7.20
CA MET A 1 6.47 20.72 6.07
C MET A 1 5.42 20.03 5.24
N ALA A 2 5.54 20.06 3.91
CA ALA A 2 4.56 19.43 3.02
C ALA A 2 4.63 17.90 3.15
N LYS A 3 3.47 17.27 3.35
CA LYS A 3 3.33 15.81 3.42
C LYS A 3 3.34 15.24 2.00
N PRO A 4 4.31 14.40 1.59
CA PRO A 4 4.32 13.83 0.25
C PRO A 4 3.11 12.90 0.08
N THR A 5 2.48 12.94 -1.09
CA THR A 5 1.38 12.03 -1.43
C THR A 5 1.81 11.11 -2.56
N VAL A 6 1.72 9.80 -2.34
CA VAL A 6 2.12 8.77 -3.30
C VAL A 6 0.90 7.98 -3.74
N CYS A 7 0.69 7.89 -5.05
CA CYS A 7 -0.32 7.03 -5.65
C CYS A 7 0.26 5.63 -5.89
N VAL A 8 -0.38 4.59 -5.36
CA VAL A 8 0.08 3.21 -5.46
C VAL A 8 -0.90 2.38 -6.29
N PHE A 9 -0.35 1.69 -7.30
CA PHE A 9 -1.10 0.75 -8.14
C PHE A 9 -0.75 -0.68 -7.74
N CYS A 10 -1.74 -1.38 -7.18
CA CYS A 10 -1.65 -2.78 -6.78
C CYS A 10 -2.77 -3.59 -7.44
N GLY A 11 -2.61 -4.92 -7.50
CA GLY A 11 -3.70 -5.79 -7.91
C GLY A 11 -4.81 -5.86 -6.85
N ALA A 12 -6.07 -5.96 -7.28
CA ALA A 12 -7.21 -6.22 -6.39
C ALA A 12 -7.19 -7.64 -5.79
N SER A 13 -6.27 -8.50 -6.24
CA SER A 13 -6.04 -9.84 -5.69
C SER A 13 -4.77 -9.85 -4.83
N PRO A 14 -4.71 -10.70 -3.78
CA PRO A 14 -3.54 -10.82 -2.88
C PRO A 14 -2.25 -11.29 -3.57
N GLY A 15 -2.33 -11.71 -4.84
CA GLY A 15 -1.24 -12.34 -5.57
C GLY A 15 -1.12 -13.82 -5.25
N LYS A 16 -0.32 -14.56 -6.03
CA LYS A 16 -0.08 -16.00 -5.82
C LYS A 16 0.96 -16.29 -4.74
N SER A 17 1.78 -15.29 -4.41
CA SER A 17 2.86 -15.40 -3.43
C SER A 17 2.57 -14.54 -2.21
N PRO A 18 2.76 -15.06 -0.98
CA PRO A 18 2.59 -14.28 0.26
C PRO A 18 3.55 -13.09 0.35
N ALA A 19 4.63 -13.09 -0.43
CA ALA A 19 5.58 -11.99 -0.51
C ALA A 19 4.94 -10.67 -0.97
N HIS A 20 3.87 -10.72 -1.78
CA HIS A 20 3.19 -9.49 -2.22
C HIS A 20 2.45 -8.80 -1.07
N LEU A 21 1.75 -9.55 -0.23
CA LEU A 21 1.07 -9.02 0.96
C LEU A 21 2.09 -8.47 1.97
N ALA A 22 3.19 -9.20 2.19
CA ALA A 22 4.28 -8.73 3.04
C ALA A 22 4.88 -7.41 2.55
N ALA A 23 5.07 -7.27 1.23
CA ALA A 23 5.56 -6.04 0.63
C ALA A 23 4.55 -4.87 0.77
N ALA A 24 3.26 -5.12 0.57
CA ALA A 24 2.20 -4.12 0.76
C ALA A 24 2.20 -3.57 2.21
N ARG A 25 2.22 -4.47 3.20
CA ARG A 25 2.29 -4.12 4.62
C ARG A 25 3.57 -3.36 4.99
N ALA A 26 4.71 -3.78 4.45
CA ALA A 26 5.99 -3.09 4.66
C ALA A 26 5.97 -1.66 4.07
N LEU A 27 5.39 -1.49 2.88
CA LEU A 27 5.22 -0.19 2.24
C LEU A 27 4.32 0.73 3.07
N ALA A 28 3.17 0.23 3.54
CA ALA A 28 2.25 0.99 4.38
C ALA A 28 2.91 1.44 5.69
N THR A 29 3.68 0.56 6.33
CA THR A 29 4.45 0.87 7.54
C THR A 29 5.51 1.95 7.27
N TYR A 30 6.22 1.84 6.15
CA TYR A 30 7.21 2.84 5.74
C TYR A 30 6.56 4.21 5.51
N PHE A 31 5.41 4.25 4.83
CA PHE A 31 4.67 5.50 4.59
C PHE A 31 4.17 6.12 5.88
N HIS A 32 3.62 5.33 6.80
CA HIS A 32 3.21 5.82 8.11
C HIS A 32 4.38 6.44 8.87
N ASN A 33 5.52 5.75 8.94
CA ASN A 33 6.69 6.20 9.68
C ASN A 33 7.35 7.47 9.10
N HIS A 34 7.27 7.66 7.78
CA HIS A 34 7.84 8.83 7.10
C HIS A 34 6.83 9.96 6.91
N GLY A 35 5.60 9.82 7.43
CA GLY A 35 4.54 10.79 7.24
C GLY A 35 4.22 10.99 5.76
N ILE A 36 4.07 9.92 4.99
CA ILE A 36 3.65 9.95 3.59
C ILE A 36 2.15 9.67 3.53
N SER A 37 1.43 10.38 2.67
CA SER A 37 0.02 10.09 2.38
C SER A 37 -0.08 9.08 1.24
N LEU A 38 -0.89 8.05 1.44
CA LEU A 38 -1.18 7.03 0.44
C LEU A 38 -2.45 7.37 -0.31
N VAL A 39 -2.39 7.31 -1.64
CA VAL A 39 -3.56 7.30 -2.53
C VAL A 39 -3.57 5.97 -3.26
N TYR A 40 -4.72 5.31 -3.32
CA TYR A 40 -4.89 4.04 -4.02
C TYR A 40 -6.34 3.95 -4.52
N GLY A 41 -6.65 2.93 -5.32
CA GLY A 41 -7.96 2.79 -5.98
C GLY A 41 -9.16 2.54 -5.06
N GLY A 42 -8.98 2.48 -3.74
CA GLY A 42 -10.07 2.30 -2.76
C GLY A 42 -10.61 0.87 -2.62
N GLY A 43 -9.91 -0.13 -3.16
CA GLY A 43 -10.26 -1.53 -2.99
C GLY A 43 -9.97 -2.02 -1.57
N THR A 44 -10.93 -2.68 -0.92
CA THR A 44 -10.77 -3.22 0.45
C THR A 44 -10.27 -4.67 0.48
N THR A 45 -9.87 -5.22 -0.66
CA THR A 45 -9.49 -6.63 -0.82
C THR A 45 -8.14 -6.78 -1.52
N GLY A 46 -7.49 -7.92 -1.28
CA GLY A 46 -6.19 -8.25 -1.86
C GLY A 46 -5.09 -7.30 -1.41
N LEU A 47 -4.20 -6.91 -2.32
CA LEU A 47 -3.05 -6.05 -2.00
C LEU A 47 -3.43 -4.58 -1.72
N MET A 48 -4.62 -4.16 -2.12
CA MET A 48 -5.09 -2.79 -1.86
C MET A 48 -5.62 -2.61 -0.44
N GLY A 49 -6.14 -3.67 0.18
CA GLY A 49 -6.75 -3.63 1.51
C GLY A 49 -5.79 -3.92 2.67
N GLU A 50 -4.52 -4.16 2.38
CA GLU A 50 -3.49 -4.60 3.33
C GLU A 50 -2.55 -3.47 3.75
#